data_AF-A0A401Z6W9-F1
#
_entry.id   AF-A0A401Z6W9-F1
#
_cell.length_a   1.000
_cell.length_b   1.000
_cell.length_c   1.000
_cell.angle_alpha   90.00
_cell.angle_beta   90.00
_cell.angle_gamma   90.00
#
_symmetry.space_group_name_H-M   'P 1'
#
loop_
_entity.id
_entity.type
_entity.pdbx_description
1 polymer ?
#
loop_
_entity_poly.entity_id
_entity_poly.type
_entity_poly.pdbx_seq_one_letter_code
_entity_poly.pdbx_strand_id
1 'polypeptide(L)'
;MSVLRRLSPAVFAAVFAAGLLTAVPTPAGAATAPVVVKSAPSEPGRPAYAVCPSGTVVTGGGYFMDPAVNADRVVDFVIGDAPASPTSWAAHALRGRIIAYAMCAPGNTHIAHSPTWSAPGQPTTAVCPDGTRLTAGGYAAEPRTNTAGENVDALVANSPADQPANAWGAGLKYGRAVAYAVCNR
;
A
#
# COMPACT_ATOMS: atom_id res chain seq x y z
N MET A 1 -78.66 -21.67 -32.63
CA MET A 1 -77.23 -21.56 -32.29
C MET A 1 -77.16 -21.25 -30.79
N SER A 2 -77.43 -22.21 -29.91
CA SER A 2 -76.56 -23.33 -29.47
C SER A 2 -75.48 -22.87 -28.49
N VAL A 3 -75.84 -22.96 -27.22
CA VAL A 3 -74.98 -22.98 -26.03
C VAL A 3 -74.06 -24.20 -26.10
N LEU A 4 -72.78 -24.06 -25.71
CA LEU A 4 -72.00 -25.17 -25.15
C LEU A 4 -70.77 -24.68 -24.34
N ARG A 5 -70.87 -24.91 -23.01
CA ARG A 5 -69.80 -24.99 -22.00
C ARG A 5 -68.69 -25.96 -22.42
N ARG A 6 -67.42 -25.69 -22.06
CA ARG A 6 -66.39 -26.64 -21.52
C ARG A 6 -65.31 -25.83 -20.76
N LEU A 7 -65.24 -25.95 -19.43
CA LEU A 7 -64.38 -26.83 -18.61
C LEU A 7 -62.88 -26.46 -18.61
N SER A 8 -62.42 -25.92 -17.47
CA SER A 8 -61.02 -25.81 -17.06
C SER A 8 -60.46 -27.18 -16.62
N PRO A 9 -59.13 -27.36 -16.72
CA PRO A 9 -58.41 -28.07 -15.67
C PRO A 9 -57.21 -27.26 -15.16
N ALA A 10 -57.03 -27.34 -13.84
CA ALA A 10 -55.95 -26.78 -13.06
C ALA A 10 -54.59 -27.33 -13.49
N VAL A 11 -53.59 -26.45 -13.57
CA VAL A 11 -52.18 -26.84 -13.66
C VAL A 11 -51.58 -26.81 -12.25
N PHE A 12 -51.09 -27.97 -11.83
CA PHE A 12 -50.48 -28.27 -10.54
C PHE A 12 -49.27 -27.38 -10.25
N ALA A 13 -49.23 -26.82 -9.04
CA ALA A 13 -48.05 -26.20 -8.46
C ALA A 13 -47.07 -27.29 -7.99
N ALA A 14 -45.83 -27.27 -8.52
CA ALA A 14 -44.71 -28.05 -7.98
C ALA A 14 -43.86 -27.14 -7.10
N VAL A 15 -44.05 -27.25 -5.78
CA VAL A 15 -43.21 -26.60 -4.77
C VAL A 15 -41.93 -27.43 -4.63
N PHE A 16 -40.82 -26.96 -5.20
CA PHE A 16 -39.49 -27.49 -4.90
C PHE A 16 -39.02 -26.91 -3.56
N ALA A 17 -39.12 -27.70 -2.48
CA ALA A 17 -38.47 -27.42 -1.22
C ALA A 17 -36.97 -27.73 -1.35
N ALA A 18 -36.20 -26.76 -1.89
CA ALA A 18 -34.75 -26.81 -1.85
C ALA A 18 -34.29 -26.55 -0.40
N GLY A 19 -33.83 -27.60 0.27
CA GLY A 19 -33.22 -27.50 1.59
C GLY A 19 -31.99 -26.60 1.54
N LEU A 20 -32.10 -25.41 2.14
CA LEU A 20 -30.99 -24.51 2.36
C LEU A 20 -30.06 -25.15 3.40
N LEU A 21 -28.97 -25.76 2.93
CA LEU A 21 -27.82 -26.10 3.76
C LEU A 21 -27.21 -24.77 4.25
N THR A 22 -27.51 -24.39 5.48
CA THR A 22 -26.85 -23.28 6.16
C THR A 22 -25.42 -23.71 6.49
N ALA A 23 -24.48 -23.33 5.62
CA ALA A 23 -23.06 -23.45 5.93
C ALA A 23 -22.79 -22.64 7.21
N VAL A 24 -22.45 -23.32 8.30
CA VAL A 24 -22.00 -22.68 9.54
C VAL A 24 -20.67 -22.00 9.21
N PRO A 25 -20.55 -20.67 9.31
CA PRO A 25 -19.29 -20.01 9.06
C PRO A 25 -18.30 -20.47 10.13
N THR A 26 -17.24 -21.15 9.70
CA THR A 26 -16.07 -21.41 10.55
C THR A 26 -15.54 -20.06 11.03
N PRO A 27 -15.32 -19.87 12.35
CA PRO A 27 -14.76 -18.63 12.86
C PRO A 27 -13.40 -18.41 12.21
N ALA A 28 -13.23 -17.26 11.55
CA ALA A 28 -11.94 -16.81 11.06
C ALA A 28 -10.98 -16.76 12.27
N GLY A 29 -9.87 -17.49 12.20
CA GLY A 29 -8.86 -17.47 13.25
C GLY A 29 -8.44 -16.03 13.54
N ALA A 30 -8.31 -15.69 14.83
CA ALA A 30 -7.90 -14.35 15.25
C ALA A 30 -6.55 -14.02 14.60
N ALA A 31 -6.53 -12.98 13.77
CA ALA A 31 -5.29 -12.49 13.18
C ALA A 31 -4.37 -11.96 14.30
N THR A 32 -3.13 -12.46 14.35
CA THR A 32 -2.12 -11.91 15.24
C THR A 32 -1.92 -10.43 14.90
N ALA A 33 -2.09 -9.56 15.89
CA ALA A 33 -1.87 -8.14 15.71
C ALA A 33 -0.41 -7.86 15.31
N PRO A 34 -0.16 -6.95 14.35
CA PRO A 34 1.20 -6.58 13.98
C PRO A 34 1.89 -5.83 15.13
N VAL A 35 3.20 -6.02 15.23
CA VAL A 35 4.07 -5.26 16.14
C VAL A 35 4.64 -4.07 15.37
N VAL A 36 4.66 -2.89 16.00
CA VAL A 36 5.31 -1.71 15.43
C VAL A 36 6.70 -1.54 16.04
N VAL A 37 7.71 -1.44 15.18
CA VAL A 37 9.09 -1.12 15.57
C VAL A 37 9.51 0.22 14.98
N LYS A 38 10.42 0.93 15.63
CA LYS A 38 10.97 2.20 15.17
C LYS A 38 12.48 2.21 15.21
N SER A 39 13.09 2.98 14.33
CA SER A 39 14.53 3.25 14.35
C SER A 39 14.90 4.29 15.42
N ALA A 40 16.20 4.48 15.66
CA ALA A 40 16.69 5.75 16.17
C ALA A 40 16.52 6.86 15.10
N PRO A 41 16.49 8.15 15.46
CA PRO A 41 16.57 9.24 14.50
C PRO A 41 17.83 9.11 13.63
N SER A 42 17.72 9.38 12.33
CA SER A 42 18.88 9.45 11.45
C SER A 42 19.72 10.71 11.69
N GLU A 43 20.95 10.68 11.18
CA GLU A 43 21.69 11.90 10.89
C GLU A 43 21.00 12.72 9.77
N PRO A 44 21.18 14.06 9.74
CA PRO A 44 20.58 14.90 8.71
C PRO A 44 20.85 14.40 7.28
N GLY A 45 19.79 14.28 6.48
CA GLY A 45 19.85 13.86 5.08
C GLY A 45 20.25 12.39 4.89
N ARG A 46 20.24 11.58 5.96
CA ARG A 46 20.52 10.13 5.90
C ARG A 46 19.25 9.31 6.08
N PRO A 47 19.16 8.12 5.46
CA PRO A 47 18.05 7.22 5.67
C PRO A 47 18.07 6.63 7.08
N ALA A 48 16.89 6.31 7.59
CA ALA A 48 16.67 5.52 8.80
C ALA A 48 16.03 4.17 8.45
N TYR A 49 16.31 3.14 9.24
CA TYR A 49 15.82 1.78 9.00
C TYR A 49 15.18 1.20 10.27
N ALA A 50 13.91 0.79 10.15
CA ALA A 50 13.20 0.05 11.18
C ALA A 50 13.20 -1.42 10.82
N VAL A 51 13.83 -2.26 11.66
CA VAL A 51 14.06 -3.68 11.39
C VAL A 51 13.09 -4.52 12.22
N CYS A 52 12.34 -5.38 11.54
CA CYS A 52 11.41 -6.29 12.17
C CYS A 52 12.13 -7.33 13.05
N PRO A 53 11.53 -7.74 14.18
CA PRO A 53 12.06 -8.83 14.99
C PRO A 53 12.19 -10.14 14.19
N SER A 54 13.10 -11.00 14.64
CA SER A 54 13.30 -12.31 14.02
C SER A 54 11.99 -13.11 13.94
N GLY A 55 11.76 -13.79 12.81
CA GLY A 55 10.53 -14.54 12.54
C GLY A 55 9.34 -13.68 12.05
N THR A 56 9.53 -12.39 11.84
CA THR A 56 8.50 -11.50 11.28
C THR A 56 9.00 -10.77 10.03
N VAL A 57 8.05 -10.35 9.19
CA VAL A 57 8.28 -9.61 7.95
C VAL A 57 7.56 -8.27 7.98
N VAL A 58 7.99 -7.32 7.15
CA VAL A 58 7.29 -6.04 6.99
C VAL A 58 5.95 -6.26 6.31
N THR A 59 4.90 -5.66 6.86
CA THR A 59 3.56 -5.58 6.25
C THR A 59 3.15 -4.15 5.93
N GLY A 60 4.06 -3.20 6.20
CA GLY A 60 3.91 -1.78 5.97
C GLY A 60 4.86 -0.99 6.86
N GLY A 61 4.79 0.34 6.79
CA GLY A 61 5.60 1.21 7.60
C GLY A 61 5.23 2.66 7.41
N GLY A 62 6.17 3.53 7.75
CA GLY A 62 6.02 4.97 7.62
C GLY A 62 7.16 5.69 8.33
N TYR A 63 6.93 6.95 8.66
CA TYR A 63 7.97 7.79 9.25
C TYR A 63 7.45 8.86 10.20
N PHE A 64 8.37 9.39 10.99
CA PHE A 64 8.28 10.70 11.63
C PHE A 64 9.48 11.52 11.18
N MET A 65 9.27 12.76 10.75
CA MET A 65 10.34 13.63 10.23
C MET A 65 10.48 14.88 11.10
N ASP A 66 11.74 15.24 11.36
CA ASP A 66 12.18 16.56 11.83
C ASP A 66 12.75 17.32 10.61
N PRO A 67 11.93 18.15 9.94
CA PRO A 67 12.29 18.72 8.64
C PRO A 67 13.25 19.89 8.74
N ALA A 68 14.04 20.10 7.70
CA ALA A 68 14.70 21.39 7.48
C ALA A 68 13.68 22.53 7.27
N VAL A 69 13.89 23.64 7.98
CA VAL A 69 13.07 24.85 7.92
C VAL A 69 13.93 26.04 7.49
N ASN A 70 13.41 26.89 6.61
CA ASN A 70 13.99 28.19 6.26
C ASN A 70 12.93 29.28 6.38
N ALA A 71 13.20 30.33 7.16
CA ALA A 71 12.31 31.47 7.38
C ALA A 71 10.84 31.04 7.61
N ASP A 72 10.65 30.14 8.58
CA ASP A 72 9.35 29.56 9.01
C ASP A 72 8.63 28.69 7.97
N ARG A 73 9.28 28.34 6.87
CA ARG A 73 8.76 27.39 5.87
C ARG A 73 9.48 26.06 5.94
N VAL A 74 8.72 24.97 5.90
CA VAL A 74 9.28 23.64 5.61
C VAL A 74 9.82 23.64 4.18
N VAL A 75 11.12 23.39 4.04
CA VAL A 75 11.85 23.36 2.76
C VAL A 75 12.42 21.97 2.45
N ASP A 76 11.95 20.98 3.21
CA ASP A 76 12.36 19.59 3.16
C ASP A 76 11.34 18.71 2.43
N PHE A 77 11.72 17.46 2.19
CA PHE A 77 10.87 16.46 1.58
C PHE A 77 11.30 15.07 2.02
N VAL A 78 10.36 14.14 2.12
CA VAL A 78 10.69 12.72 2.30
C VAL A 78 10.93 12.12 0.92
N ILE A 79 12.19 11.80 0.61
CA ILE A 79 12.65 11.23 -0.66
C ILE A 79 12.61 9.71 -0.70
N GLY A 80 12.30 9.06 0.42
CA GLY A 80 12.03 7.64 0.47
C GLY A 80 11.16 7.28 1.66
N ASP A 81 10.15 6.46 1.43
CA ASP A 81 9.29 5.84 2.44
C ASP A 81 8.79 4.51 1.88
N ALA A 82 9.54 3.44 2.10
CA ALA A 82 9.35 2.18 1.37
C ALA A 82 9.96 0.98 2.11
N PRO A 83 9.55 -0.25 1.78
CA PRO A 83 10.26 -1.43 2.24
C PRO A 83 11.69 -1.46 1.65
N ALA A 84 12.71 -1.53 2.51
CA ALA A 84 14.10 -1.68 2.09
C ALA A 84 14.52 -3.15 1.93
N SER A 85 13.84 -4.05 2.65
CA SER A 85 14.00 -5.50 2.54
C SER A 85 12.73 -6.17 3.08
N PRO A 86 12.57 -7.50 2.92
CA PRO A 86 11.45 -8.24 3.49
C PRO A 86 11.28 -8.08 5.01
N THR A 87 12.32 -7.63 5.72
CA THR A 87 12.33 -7.48 7.18
C THR A 87 12.66 -6.06 7.63
N SER A 88 12.69 -5.07 6.74
CA SER A 88 13.00 -3.69 7.14
C SER A 88 12.27 -2.63 6.31
N TRP A 89 11.77 -1.60 6.99
CA TRP A 89 11.25 -0.38 6.37
C TRP A 89 12.30 0.73 6.41
N ALA A 90 12.41 1.51 5.33
CA ALA A 90 13.28 2.66 5.26
C ALA A 90 12.49 3.95 5.06
N ALA A 91 12.98 5.01 5.70
CA ALA A 91 12.53 6.37 5.48
C ALA A 91 13.74 7.29 5.27
N HIS A 92 13.64 8.27 4.38
CA HIS A 92 14.75 9.17 4.04
C HIS A 92 14.25 10.60 3.81
N ALA A 93 14.68 11.53 4.65
CA ALA A 93 14.46 12.97 4.43
C ALA A 93 15.55 13.54 3.50
N LEU A 94 15.21 14.53 2.68
CA LEU A 94 16.13 15.19 1.78
C LEU A 94 17.25 15.90 2.55
N ARG A 95 16.94 16.56 3.68
CA ARG A 95 17.91 17.32 4.48
C ARG A 95 17.82 17.08 5.99
N GLY A 96 16.62 16.96 6.51
CA GLY A 96 16.32 16.84 7.93
C GLY A 96 16.65 15.47 8.50
N ARG A 97 16.19 15.23 9.72
CA ARG A 97 16.31 13.92 10.39
C ARG A 97 15.00 13.16 10.25
N ILE A 98 15.09 11.84 10.21
CA ILE A 98 13.90 11.00 10.08
C ILE A 98 13.99 9.76 10.98
N ILE A 99 12.84 9.33 11.49
CA ILE A 99 12.65 8.05 12.17
C ILE A 99 11.81 7.18 11.25
N ALA A 100 12.27 5.97 10.95
CA ALA A 100 11.48 4.98 10.24
C ALA A 100 10.63 4.17 11.23
N TYR A 101 9.45 3.74 10.79
CA TYR A 101 8.59 2.79 11.46
C TYR A 101 8.31 1.61 10.55
N ALA A 102 8.26 0.40 11.11
CA ALA A 102 7.83 -0.81 10.40
C ALA A 102 6.71 -1.49 11.18
N MET A 103 5.67 -1.92 10.46
CA MET A 103 4.67 -2.86 10.95
C MET A 103 5.13 -4.27 10.61
N CYS A 104 5.22 -5.13 11.61
CA CYS A 104 5.82 -6.46 11.50
C CYS A 104 4.83 -7.54 11.93
N ALA A 105 4.70 -8.58 11.11
CA ALA A 105 3.85 -9.73 11.41
C ALA A 105 4.54 -11.05 11.00
N PRO A 106 4.18 -12.19 11.61
CA PRO A 106 4.60 -13.49 11.10
C PRO A 106 4.10 -13.70 9.66
N GLY A 107 4.92 -14.31 8.81
CA GLY A 107 4.52 -14.66 7.46
C GLY A 107 5.64 -14.48 6.44
N ASN A 108 5.24 -14.44 5.17
CA ASN A 108 6.13 -14.21 4.05
C ASN A 108 5.68 -12.96 3.30
N THR A 109 6.62 -12.08 3.00
CA THR A 109 6.38 -10.91 2.17
C THR A 109 7.17 -10.97 0.89
N HIS A 110 6.60 -10.42 -0.17
CA HIS A 110 7.24 -10.14 -1.44
C HIS A 110 7.20 -8.64 -1.67
N ILE A 111 8.32 -8.07 -2.11
CA ILE A 111 8.43 -6.65 -2.43
C ILE A 111 8.51 -6.51 -3.95
N ALA A 112 7.48 -5.92 -4.54
CA ALA A 112 7.50 -5.50 -5.93
C ALA A 112 7.86 -4.02 -6.01
N HIS A 113 8.42 -3.60 -7.15
CA HIS A 113 8.71 -2.20 -7.43
C HIS A 113 8.50 -1.91 -8.92
N SER A 114 8.26 -0.65 -9.26
CA SER A 114 8.24 -0.25 -10.67
C SER A 114 9.63 -0.44 -11.28
N PRO A 115 9.77 -1.03 -12.49
CA PRO A 115 11.06 -1.46 -13.03
C PRO A 115 12.02 -0.30 -13.31
N THR A 116 11.50 0.90 -13.51
CA THR A 116 12.26 2.12 -13.73
C THR A 116 11.64 3.29 -12.97
N TRP A 117 12.43 4.35 -12.80
CA TRP A 117 11.93 5.67 -12.41
C TRP A 117 10.93 6.18 -13.43
N SER A 118 9.87 6.84 -12.96
CA SER A 118 8.91 7.52 -13.82
C SER A 118 9.57 8.63 -14.65
N ALA A 119 8.89 9.02 -15.73
CA ALA A 119 9.18 10.29 -16.37
C ALA A 119 8.81 11.45 -15.41
N PRO A 120 9.48 12.62 -15.52
CA PRO A 120 9.16 13.78 -14.68
C PRO A 120 7.67 14.14 -14.69
N GLY A 121 7.09 14.29 -13.50
CA GLY A 121 5.68 14.64 -13.29
C GLY A 121 4.67 13.54 -13.62
N GLN A 122 5.14 12.33 -13.98
CA GLN A 122 4.27 11.19 -14.26
C GLN A 122 4.24 10.22 -13.07
N PRO A 123 3.06 9.65 -12.73
CA PRO A 123 2.95 8.60 -11.74
C PRO A 123 3.54 7.29 -12.26
N THR A 124 3.82 6.37 -11.34
CA THR A 124 4.27 5.00 -11.62
C THR A 124 3.58 4.03 -10.65
N THR A 125 3.55 2.74 -11.02
CA THR A 125 2.92 1.69 -10.21
C THR A 125 3.83 0.49 -10.01
N ALA A 126 3.70 -0.14 -8.85
CA ALA A 126 4.31 -1.42 -8.51
C ALA A 126 3.22 -2.45 -8.29
N VAL A 127 3.20 -3.52 -9.09
CA VAL A 127 2.15 -4.53 -9.07
C VAL A 127 2.61 -5.74 -8.29
N CYS A 128 1.80 -6.20 -7.35
CA CYS A 128 2.07 -7.45 -6.65
C CYS A 128 1.94 -8.64 -7.61
N PRO A 129 2.83 -9.65 -7.52
CA PRO A 129 2.78 -10.83 -8.38
C PRO A 129 1.53 -11.67 -8.13
N ASP A 130 1.17 -12.50 -9.11
CA ASP A 130 0.04 -13.41 -9.00
C ASP A 130 0.13 -14.30 -7.75
N GLY A 131 -1.03 -14.55 -7.14
CA GLY A 131 -1.12 -15.32 -5.90
C GLY A 131 -0.64 -14.58 -4.65
N THR A 132 -0.40 -13.26 -4.74
CA THR A 132 -0.14 -12.40 -3.57
C THR A 132 -1.14 -11.24 -3.51
N ARG A 133 -1.27 -10.60 -2.35
CA ARG A 133 -2.17 -9.48 -2.08
C ARG A 133 -1.38 -8.28 -1.56
N LEU A 134 -1.65 -7.11 -2.11
CA LEU A 134 -1.16 -5.82 -1.63
C LEU A 134 -1.60 -5.58 -0.18
N THR A 135 -0.64 -5.29 0.68
CA THR A 135 -0.87 -4.98 2.10
C THR A 135 -0.46 -3.56 2.45
N ALA A 136 0.58 -3.05 1.78
CA ALA A 136 1.06 -1.69 1.88
C ALA A 136 1.89 -1.36 0.64
N GLY A 137 2.42 -0.15 0.60
CA GLY A 137 3.43 0.23 -0.37
C GLY A 137 4.04 1.56 0.00
N GLY A 138 4.89 2.04 -0.88
CA GLY A 138 5.70 3.22 -0.64
C GLY A 138 6.33 3.75 -1.90
N TYR A 139 7.33 4.62 -1.73
CA TYR A 139 7.99 5.26 -2.83
C TYR A 139 9.46 5.59 -2.55
N ALA A 140 10.23 5.75 -3.63
CA ALA A 140 11.44 6.54 -3.66
C ALA A 140 11.23 7.72 -4.64
N ALA A 141 11.80 8.88 -4.34
CA ALA A 141 11.55 10.12 -5.07
C ALA A 141 12.82 10.91 -5.39
N GLU A 142 12.84 11.47 -6.59
CA GLU A 142 13.77 12.52 -7.02
C GLU A 142 12.95 13.82 -7.18
N PRO A 143 12.77 14.61 -6.10
CA PRO A 143 12.00 15.85 -6.17
C PRO A 143 12.79 16.94 -6.90
N ARG A 144 12.07 17.89 -7.49
CA ARG A 144 12.68 19.13 -7.95
C ARG A 144 13.11 20.00 -6.77
N THR A 145 14.34 20.51 -6.82
CA THR A 145 14.85 21.50 -5.86
C THR A 145 15.14 22.84 -6.52
N ASN A 146 15.14 23.93 -5.73
CA ASN A 146 15.66 25.22 -6.17
C ASN A 146 17.21 25.27 -6.08
N THR A 147 17.82 26.42 -6.41
CA THR A 147 19.27 26.61 -6.39
C THR A 147 19.89 26.54 -4.98
N ALA A 148 19.09 26.72 -3.92
CA ALA A 148 19.50 26.56 -2.53
C ALA A 148 19.36 25.10 -2.04
N GLY A 149 18.95 24.17 -2.92
CA GLY A 149 18.70 22.77 -2.58
C GLY A 149 17.46 22.57 -1.72
N GLU A 150 16.50 23.49 -1.76
CA GLU A 150 15.22 23.38 -1.06
C GLU A 150 14.21 22.66 -1.95
N ASN A 151 13.36 21.82 -1.35
CA ASN A 151 12.29 21.17 -2.06
C ASN A 151 11.28 22.21 -2.60
N VAL A 152 10.95 22.09 -3.89
CA VAL A 152 9.89 22.87 -4.55
C VAL A 152 8.88 21.96 -5.26
N ASP A 153 8.82 20.71 -4.83
CA ASP A 153 7.98 19.66 -5.38
C ASP A 153 6.98 19.13 -4.34
N ALA A 154 6.04 18.33 -4.82
CA ALA A 154 5.03 17.71 -3.96
C ALA A 154 4.79 16.26 -4.39
N LEU A 155 4.54 15.40 -3.40
CA LEU A 155 4.01 14.06 -3.61
C LEU A 155 2.55 14.20 -4.02
N VAL A 156 2.19 13.67 -5.20
CA VAL A 156 0.80 13.71 -5.71
C VAL A 156 0.13 12.35 -5.68
N ALA A 157 0.90 11.28 -5.49
CA ALA A 157 0.39 9.93 -5.26
C ALA A 157 1.32 9.15 -4.33
N ASN A 158 0.72 8.46 -3.36
CA ASN A 158 1.34 7.43 -2.51
C ASN A 158 0.20 6.63 -1.87
N SER A 159 -0.38 5.71 -2.64
CA SER A 159 -1.60 5.00 -2.25
C SER A 159 -1.73 3.68 -3.01
N PRO A 160 -2.62 2.78 -2.58
CA PRO A 160 -3.10 1.72 -3.46
C PRO A 160 -3.60 2.32 -4.78
N ALA A 161 -3.25 1.67 -5.90
CA ALA A 161 -3.72 2.03 -7.23
C ALA A 161 -4.96 1.18 -7.58
N ASP A 162 -5.91 1.79 -8.25
CA ASP A 162 -7.11 1.14 -8.77
C ASP A 162 -6.84 0.45 -10.12
N GLN A 163 -5.85 0.91 -10.88
CA GLN A 163 -5.39 0.31 -12.13
C GLN A 163 -3.86 0.29 -12.27
N PRO A 164 -3.24 -0.89 -12.50
CA PRO A 164 -3.86 -2.21 -12.39
C PRO A 164 -4.26 -2.49 -10.93
N ALA A 165 -5.21 -3.41 -10.72
CA ALA A 165 -5.54 -3.88 -9.38
C ALA A 165 -4.31 -4.52 -8.70
N ASN A 166 -4.34 -4.62 -7.37
CA ASN A 166 -3.26 -5.23 -6.59
C ASN A 166 -1.91 -4.50 -6.73
N ALA A 167 -1.95 -3.17 -6.89
CA ALA A 167 -0.76 -2.35 -7.11
C ALA A 167 -0.71 -1.14 -6.17
N TRP A 168 0.50 -0.63 -5.95
CA TRP A 168 0.75 0.64 -5.28
C TRP A 168 1.17 1.71 -6.29
N GLY A 169 0.60 2.90 -6.20
CA GLY A 169 0.93 4.05 -7.03
C GLY A 169 1.76 5.09 -6.29
N ALA A 170 2.76 5.64 -6.97
CA ALA A 170 3.58 6.74 -6.48
C ALA A 170 3.79 7.80 -7.56
N GLY A 171 3.90 9.07 -7.19
CA GLY A 171 4.12 10.14 -8.17
C GLY A 171 4.41 11.49 -7.54
N LEU A 172 5.23 12.29 -8.23
CA LEU A 172 5.53 13.67 -7.86
C LEU A 172 4.91 14.64 -8.88
N LYS A 173 4.70 15.89 -8.47
CA LYS A 173 4.14 16.92 -9.35
C LYS A 173 5.08 17.25 -10.51
N TYR A 174 6.39 17.33 -10.25
CA TYR A 174 7.39 17.67 -11.26
C TYR A 174 8.53 16.63 -11.36
N GLY A 175 8.92 16.05 -10.24
CA GLY A 175 10.02 15.10 -10.13
C GLY A 175 9.67 13.69 -10.60
N ARG A 176 10.51 12.74 -10.20
CA ARG A 176 10.39 11.33 -10.60
C ARG A 176 10.17 10.45 -9.38
N ALA A 177 9.51 9.32 -9.58
CA ALA A 177 9.27 8.36 -8.51
C ALA A 177 9.54 6.92 -8.96
N VAL A 178 9.83 6.07 -7.99
CA VAL A 178 9.68 4.61 -8.06
C VAL A 178 8.60 4.23 -7.07
N ALA A 179 7.63 3.41 -7.47
CA ALA A 179 6.65 2.83 -6.57
C ALA A 179 7.18 1.52 -5.98
N TYR A 180 6.79 1.21 -4.74
CA TYR A 180 7.04 -0.06 -4.08
C TYR A 180 5.73 -0.64 -3.55
N ALA A 181 5.56 -1.95 -3.64
CA ALA A 181 4.40 -2.67 -3.12
C ALA A 181 4.87 -3.80 -2.20
N VAL A 182 4.23 -3.89 -1.03
CA VAL A 182 4.41 -4.97 -0.06
C VAL A 182 3.27 -5.96 -0.24
N CYS A 183 3.62 -7.20 -0.57
CA CYS A 183 2.69 -8.21 -1.05
C CYS A 183 2.80 -9.47 -0.19
N ASN A 184 1.68 -9.93 0.38
CA ASN A 184 1.65 -11.14 1.22
C ASN A 184 0.80 -12.24 0.57
N ARG A 185 1.11 -13.51 0.90
CA ARG A 185 0.28 -14.66 0.52
C ARG A 185 -0.79 -14.94 1.56
#